data_AF-A0A7Y5WW45-F1
#
_entry.id   AF-A0A7Y5WW45-F1
#
_cell.length_a   1.000
_cell.length_b   1.000
_cell.length_c   1.000
_cell.angle_alpha   90.00
_cell.angle_beta   90.00
_cell.angle_gamma   90.00
#
_symmetry.space_group_name_H-M   'P 1'
#
loop_
_entity.id
_entity.type
_entity.pdbx_description
1 polymer ?
#
loop_
_entity_poly.entity_id
_entity_poly.type
_entity_poly.pdbx_seq_one_letter_code
_entity_poly.pdbx_strand_id
1 'polypeptide(L)'
;MRLLSALFVLAAAAPVAQGPPVFNSFASVELTLEAPLQRLFDKGIEDEQFSVPGVLSYRDGTNGRDVTIPDVEVSVRGHTSRREIECSFPKLKLKFRNAGARDASMFAGLSGLRIGSHCGENPDEQLTPKYGRLANEKSPWREAFVYRALHLAGVPTLAARPARITYVDKDAGRGPLVRNAILLETDEDVTRRLDGTREIKEEEFTSARDQFTAADTVTIAFGEAMVGNFDWCLRFFPGDAYRCDAHRPLWNVMAIARGDRRAVPVPADFDLAGMVVGRHPWFGKVYNLDVVPSRSSIDVEVLSQVQRTRSLFTRAELDEGRRHFLERRGAIYAALEEAPLDPHGRELARQHLDAFYGAIENDASFYRPLVVKPDVRVYVDAAKTREACAAADTLLPGTPVREVRRDGGMAEVAILDARWHWAPPASCPAVQSGTVWIDASALSTNYPQQ
;
A
#
# COMPACT_ATOMS: atom_id res chain seq x y z
N MET A 1 -22.36 -57.14 10.09
CA MET A 1 -21.81 -56.02 10.89
C MET A 1 -20.30 -55.94 10.69
N ARG A 2 -19.83 -55.04 9.83
CA ARG A 2 -18.40 -54.70 9.71
C ARG A 2 -18.26 -53.26 10.19
N LEU A 3 -17.63 -53.06 11.35
CA LEU A 3 -17.26 -51.72 11.84
C LEU A 3 -16.05 -51.24 11.04
N LEU A 4 -16.19 -50.13 10.32
CA LEU A 4 -15.06 -49.33 9.86
C LEU A 4 -14.69 -48.34 10.98
N SER A 5 -13.52 -48.53 11.57
CA SER A 5 -12.87 -47.53 12.43
C SER A 5 -12.26 -46.45 11.56
N ALA A 6 -12.80 -45.23 11.63
CA ALA A 6 -12.19 -44.05 11.04
C ALA A 6 -11.04 -43.57 11.93
N LEU A 7 -9.81 -43.64 11.41
CA LEU A 7 -8.64 -43.00 12.02
C LEU A 7 -8.73 -41.49 11.79
N PHE A 8 -9.01 -40.71 12.83
CA PHE A 8 -8.82 -39.27 12.82
C PHE A 8 -7.32 -38.97 12.96
N VAL A 9 -6.68 -38.53 11.88
CA VAL A 9 -5.35 -37.94 11.94
C VAL A 9 -5.54 -36.50 12.46
N LEU A 10 -5.21 -36.28 13.74
CA LEU A 10 -4.99 -34.92 14.24
C LEU A 10 -3.77 -34.35 13.53
N ALA A 11 -3.98 -33.40 12.62
CA ALA A 11 -2.91 -32.55 12.14
C ALA A 11 -2.41 -31.71 13.32
N ALA A 12 -1.22 -32.01 13.83
CA ALA A 12 -0.54 -31.17 14.79
C ALA A 12 -0.22 -29.83 14.10
N ALA A 13 -0.89 -28.75 14.53
CA ALA A 13 -0.51 -27.41 14.13
C ALA A 13 0.92 -27.15 14.60
N ALA A 14 1.81 -26.80 13.68
CA ALA A 14 3.17 -26.36 14.01
C ALA A 14 3.10 -25.11 14.92
N PRO A 15 4.04 -24.94 15.86
CA PRO A 15 4.03 -23.80 16.77
C PRO A 15 4.22 -22.50 15.97
N VAL A 16 3.26 -21.58 16.10
CA VAL A 16 3.40 -20.21 15.62
C VAL A 16 4.36 -19.47 16.53
N ALA A 17 5.64 -19.40 16.15
CA ALA A 17 6.53 -18.35 16.62
C ALA A 17 7.74 -18.25 15.69
N GLN A 18 7.66 -17.44 14.64
CA GLN A 18 8.85 -16.91 13.96
C GLN A 18 8.65 -15.43 13.65
N GLY A 19 8.72 -14.63 14.71
CA GLY A 19 8.64 -13.18 14.67
C GLY A 19 8.85 -12.60 16.09
N PRO A 20 9.33 -11.36 16.20
CA PRO A 20 9.47 -10.69 17.49
C PRO A 20 8.14 -10.63 18.25
N PRO A 21 8.09 -10.88 19.58
CA PRO A 21 6.84 -11.06 20.32
C PRO A 21 5.84 -9.91 20.20
N VAL A 22 6.33 -8.67 20.11
CA VAL A 22 5.49 -7.48 19.95
C VAL A 22 4.57 -7.56 18.73
N PHE A 23 4.98 -8.25 17.65
CA PHE A 23 4.22 -8.34 16.40
C PHE A 23 3.40 -9.63 16.26
N ASN A 24 3.36 -10.49 17.27
CA ASN A 24 2.53 -11.70 17.26
C ASN A 24 1.03 -11.43 17.49
N SER A 25 0.64 -10.17 17.63
CA SER A 25 -0.75 -9.75 17.83
C SER A 25 -1.01 -8.41 17.14
N PHE A 26 -2.22 -8.27 16.62
CA PHE A 26 -2.74 -7.00 16.09
C PHE A 26 -3.58 -6.22 17.11
N ALA A 27 -3.76 -6.73 18.33
CA ALA A 27 -4.39 -5.97 19.40
C ALA A 27 -3.55 -4.74 19.74
N SER A 28 -4.19 -3.60 19.97
CA SER A 28 -3.46 -2.37 20.29
C SER A 28 -2.61 -2.53 21.55
N VAL A 29 -1.47 -1.83 21.58
CA VAL A 29 -0.59 -1.78 22.76
C VAL A 29 -0.51 -0.36 23.29
N GLU A 30 -0.61 -0.20 24.60
CA GLU A 30 -0.44 1.09 25.27
C GLU A 30 1.00 1.24 25.76
N LEU A 31 1.65 2.34 25.39
CA LEU A 31 3.04 2.63 25.73
C LEU A 31 3.17 4.06 26.27
N THR A 32 4.19 4.31 27.07
CA THR A 32 4.65 5.65 27.42
C THR A 32 6.08 5.82 26.90
N LEU A 33 6.30 6.85 26.09
CA LEU A 33 7.62 7.26 25.61
C LEU A 33 7.98 8.60 26.25
N GLU A 34 8.94 8.57 27.18
CA GLU A 34 9.51 9.76 27.78
C GLU A 34 10.82 10.12 27.06
N ALA A 35 10.91 11.34 26.52
CA ALA A 35 12.11 11.86 25.84
C ALA A 35 12.01 13.39 25.70
N PRO A 36 13.13 14.11 25.52
CA PRO A 36 13.11 15.55 25.21
C PRO A 36 12.74 15.75 23.72
N LEU A 37 11.46 15.48 23.40
CA LEU A 37 10.91 15.44 22.04
C LEU A 37 10.96 16.80 21.34
N GLN A 38 10.73 17.90 22.05
CA GLN A 38 10.81 19.24 21.44
C GLN A 38 12.24 19.50 20.94
N ARG A 39 13.25 19.21 21.78
CA ARG A 39 14.66 19.29 21.38
C ARG A 39 14.96 18.36 20.20
N LEU A 40 14.36 17.16 20.18
CA LEU A 40 14.50 16.23 19.08
C LEU A 40 13.92 16.80 17.78
N PHE A 41 12.75 17.43 17.82
CA PHE A 41 12.10 17.96 16.62
C PHE A 41 12.85 19.20 16.10
N ASP A 42 13.27 20.10 16.99
CA ASP A 42 14.01 21.30 16.61
C ASP A 42 15.33 20.99 15.88
N LYS A 43 16.03 19.92 16.26
CA LYS A 43 17.35 19.55 15.69
C LYS A 43 17.30 18.41 14.68
N GLY A 44 16.46 17.41 14.93
CA GLY A 44 16.37 16.20 14.12
C GLY A 44 15.78 16.46 12.73
N ILE A 45 15.06 17.57 12.53
CA ILE A 45 14.59 18.00 11.21
C ILE A 45 15.75 18.42 10.30
N GLU A 46 16.86 18.92 10.87
CA GLU A 46 18.04 19.34 10.11
C GLU A 46 19.09 18.23 10.04
N ASP A 47 19.28 17.47 11.12
CA ASP A 47 20.26 16.38 11.22
C ASP A 47 19.58 15.02 11.44
N GLU A 48 19.63 14.14 10.42
CA GLU A 48 19.05 12.79 10.48
C GLU A 48 19.72 11.86 11.50
N GLN A 49 20.96 12.17 11.89
CA GLN A 49 21.70 11.39 12.88
C GLN A 49 21.45 11.87 14.31
N PHE A 50 20.80 13.04 14.47
CA PHE A 50 20.49 13.56 15.79
C PHE A 50 19.48 12.68 16.50
N SER A 51 19.81 12.32 17.73
CA SER A 51 18.97 11.51 18.61
C SER A 51 19.03 12.03 20.04
N VAL A 52 18.03 11.63 20.82
CA VAL A 52 17.93 11.93 22.25
C VAL A 52 17.72 10.65 23.04
N PRO A 53 18.20 10.58 24.29
CA PRO A 53 17.87 9.47 25.17
C PRO A 53 16.41 9.55 25.60
N GLY A 54 15.81 8.39 25.83
CA GLY A 54 14.46 8.25 26.30
C GLY A 54 14.22 6.96 27.08
N VAL A 55 13.02 6.84 27.61
CA VAL A 55 12.55 5.70 28.38
C VAL A 55 11.24 5.23 27.78
N LEU A 56 11.16 3.94 27.47
CA LEU A 56 9.92 3.30 27.03
C LEU A 56 9.34 2.48 28.17
N SER A 57 8.06 2.64 28.48
CA SER A 57 7.38 1.84 29.50
C SER A 57 6.00 1.41 29.07
N TYR A 58 5.53 0.29 29.64
CA TYR A 58 4.21 -0.28 29.37
C TYR A 58 3.81 -1.26 30.47
N ARG A 59 2.54 -1.65 30.50
CA ARG A 59 2.05 -2.73 31.36
C ARG A 59 1.95 -4.03 30.55
N ASP A 60 2.62 -5.07 31.00
CA ASP A 60 2.60 -6.37 30.35
C ASP A 60 1.20 -6.99 30.42
N GLY A 61 0.58 -7.21 29.25
CA GLY A 61 -0.78 -7.75 29.16
C GLY A 61 -0.92 -9.19 29.64
N THR A 62 0.19 -9.94 29.80
CA THR A 62 0.15 -11.35 30.23
C THR A 62 0.17 -11.52 31.75
N ASN A 63 0.90 -10.65 32.46
CA ASN A 63 1.13 -10.77 33.92
C ASN A 63 0.80 -9.49 34.69
N GLY A 64 0.43 -8.41 34.00
CA GLY A 64 0.05 -7.13 34.59
C GLY A 64 1.19 -6.32 35.20
N ARG A 65 2.46 -6.73 35.02
CA ARG A 65 3.63 -6.01 35.57
C ARG A 65 3.97 -4.81 34.72
N ASP A 66 4.44 -3.76 35.38
CA ASP A 66 5.00 -2.61 34.68
C ASP A 66 6.43 -2.95 34.21
N VAL A 67 6.68 -2.71 32.93
CA VAL A 67 7.96 -2.94 32.27
C VAL A 67 8.52 -1.59 31.85
N THR A 68 9.79 -1.36 32.19
CA THR A 68 10.53 -0.14 31.83
C THR A 68 11.80 -0.53 31.10
N ILE A 69 12.00 0.07 29.93
CA ILE A 69 13.20 -0.08 29.11
C ILE A 69 13.91 1.27 29.10
N PRO A 70 14.97 1.45 29.89
CA PRO A 70 15.77 2.66 29.88
C PRO A 70 16.70 2.70 28.66
N ASP A 71 17.35 3.84 28.46
CA ASP A 71 18.38 4.06 27.44
C ASP A 71 17.88 3.70 26.02
N VAL A 72 16.67 4.14 25.69
CA VAL A 72 16.14 4.08 24.34
C VAL A 72 16.61 5.31 23.59
N GLU A 73 17.36 5.12 22.52
CA GLU A 73 17.71 6.23 21.63
C GLU A 73 16.53 6.53 20.71
N VAL A 74 16.08 7.77 20.72
CA VAL A 74 14.94 8.26 19.94
C VAL A 74 15.45 9.21 18.86
N SER A 75 15.14 8.92 17.59
CA SER A 75 15.42 9.79 16.46
C SER A 75 14.17 10.02 15.61
N VAL A 76 14.18 11.08 14.81
CA VAL A 76 13.13 11.28 13.78
C VAL A 76 13.41 10.39 12.56
N ARG A 77 12.36 10.07 11.78
CA ARG A 77 12.50 9.31 10.54
C ARG A 77 11.58 9.82 9.43
N GLY A 78 11.88 9.34 8.21
CA GLY A 78 11.08 9.56 7.00
C GLY A 78 11.52 10.81 6.23
N HIS A 79 11.38 10.78 4.91
CA HIS A 79 11.87 11.85 4.04
C HIS A 79 10.97 13.09 4.08
N THR A 80 9.67 12.89 3.85
CA THR A 80 8.68 13.98 3.80
C THR A 80 8.10 14.30 5.17
N SER A 81 7.99 13.31 6.06
CA SER A 81 7.48 13.45 7.43
C SER A 81 8.40 14.21 8.39
N ARG A 82 9.59 14.62 7.94
CA ARG A 82 10.48 15.56 8.67
C ARG A 82 10.16 17.01 8.36
N ARG A 83 9.37 17.30 7.32
CA ARG A 83 9.03 18.68 6.94
C ARG A 83 7.84 19.11 7.77
N GLU A 84 7.98 20.21 8.52
CA GLU A 84 6.93 20.74 9.38
C GLU A 84 5.60 20.98 8.64
N ILE A 85 5.68 21.39 7.37
CA ILE A 85 4.51 21.61 6.50
C ILE A 85 3.73 20.32 6.18
N GLU A 86 4.33 19.15 6.38
CA GLU A 86 3.68 17.85 6.18
C GLU A 86 3.36 17.16 7.51
N CYS A 87 4.29 17.19 8.47
CA CYS A 87 4.09 16.66 9.81
C CYS A 87 4.69 17.62 10.85
N SER A 88 3.84 18.18 11.71
CA SER A 88 4.26 18.94 12.90
C SER A 88 4.72 18.03 14.04
N PHE A 89 4.38 16.74 13.98
CA PHE A 89 4.89 15.70 14.86
C PHE A 89 5.52 14.58 14.02
N PRO A 90 6.85 14.55 13.83
CA PRO A 90 7.49 13.63 12.91
C PRO A 90 7.33 12.16 13.32
N LYS A 91 7.48 11.25 12.36
CA LYS A 91 7.61 9.81 12.63
C LYS A 91 8.90 9.56 13.42
N LEU A 92 8.92 8.56 14.30
CA LEU A 92 10.06 8.28 15.18
C LEU A 92 10.69 6.91 14.89
N LYS A 93 11.97 6.75 15.25
CA LYS A 93 12.67 5.47 15.32
C LYS A 93 13.27 5.33 16.72
N LEU A 94 13.15 4.14 17.29
CA LEU A 94 13.73 3.76 18.57
C LEU A 94 14.86 2.76 18.34
N LYS A 95 15.96 2.94 19.04
CA LYS A 95 17.04 1.95 19.15
C LYS A 95 17.29 1.62 20.61
N PHE A 96 17.12 0.35 20.95
CA PHE A 96 17.31 -0.13 22.32
C PHE A 96 18.80 -0.28 22.62
N ARG A 97 19.35 0.55 23.51
CA ARG A 97 20.77 0.44 23.92
C ARG A 97 20.95 -0.58 25.06
N ASN A 98 19.92 -0.78 25.88
CA ASN A 98 19.91 -1.80 26.92
C ASN A 98 19.35 -3.13 26.40
N ALA A 99 20.24 -4.00 25.90
CA ALA A 99 19.85 -5.31 25.34
C ALA A 99 19.16 -6.22 26.37
N GLY A 100 19.61 -6.22 27.63
CA GLY A 100 19.01 -7.05 28.68
C GLY A 100 17.56 -6.67 28.98
N ALA A 101 17.27 -5.37 29.11
CA ALA A 101 15.91 -4.87 29.32
C ALA A 101 15.01 -5.13 28.10
N ARG A 102 15.55 -4.98 26.87
CA ARG A 102 14.85 -5.32 25.64
C ARG A 102 14.50 -6.82 25.58
N ASP A 103 15.48 -7.70 25.81
CA ASP A 103 15.30 -9.15 25.65
C ASP A 103 14.41 -9.76 26.74
N ALA A 104 14.27 -9.10 27.88
CA ALA A 104 13.30 -9.45 28.92
C ALA A 104 11.88 -8.87 28.67
N SER A 105 11.65 -8.22 27.53
CA SER A 105 10.39 -7.53 27.20
C SER A 105 9.73 -8.11 25.93
N MET A 106 8.55 -7.60 25.56
CA MET A 106 7.91 -7.96 24.28
C MET A 106 8.72 -7.55 23.03
N PHE A 107 9.75 -6.71 23.17
CA PHE A 107 10.63 -6.29 22.08
C PHE A 107 11.85 -7.21 21.89
N ALA A 108 11.87 -8.36 22.57
CA ALA A 108 12.94 -9.35 22.43
C ALA A 108 13.18 -9.72 20.96
N GLY A 109 14.46 -9.79 20.58
CA GLY A 109 14.88 -10.13 19.21
C GLY A 109 14.81 -9.00 18.19
N LEU A 110 14.34 -7.79 18.55
CA LEU A 110 14.36 -6.62 17.67
C LEU A 110 15.70 -5.86 17.71
N SER A 111 16.13 -5.36 16.57
CA SER A 111 17.25 -4.41 16.50
C SER A 111 16.84 -2.98 16.88
N GLY A 112 15.57 -2.65 16.69
CA GLY A 112 14.95 -1.37 16.99
C GLY A 112 13.45 -1.41 16.74
N LEU A 113 12.80 -0.25 16.77
CA LEU A 113 11.37 -0.13 16.51
C LEU A 113 11.10 1.16 15.72
N ARG A 114 10.23 1.10 14.72
CA ARG A 114 9.73 2.30 14.05
C ARG A 114 8.36 2.67 14.60
N ILE A 115 8.11 3.97 14.73
CA ILE A 115 6.82 4.51 15.13
C ILE A 115 6.31 5.39 13.99
N GLY A 116 5.19 4.98 13.38
CA GLY A 116 4.35 5.89 12.61
C GLY A 116 3.49 6.69 13.59
N SER A 117 3.85 7.95 13.81
CA SER A 117 3.10 8.86 14.67
C SER A 117 1.88 9.42 13.94
N HIS A 118 0.99 10.08 14.69
CA HIS A 118 -0.16 10.83 14.18
C HIS A 118 0.18 11.96 13.19
N CYS A 119 1.46 12.26 12.95
CA CYS A 119 1.98 13.27 12.03
C CYS A 119 1.62 14.73 12.37
N GLY A 120 0.43 15.02 12.89
CA GLY A 120 -0.02 16.36 13.28
C GLY A 120 -1.41 16.34 13.91
N GLU A 121 -2.03 17.51 14.02
CA GLU A 121 -3.32 17.72 14.69
C GLU A 121 -4.40 18.26 13.74
N ASN A 122 -4.33 17.89 12.46
CA ASN A 122 -5.32 18.35 11.49
C ASN A 122 -6.73 17.82 11.86
N PRO A 123 -7.77 18.61 11.63
CA PRO A 123 -9.15 18.14 11.66
C PRO A 123 -9.37 16.85 10.86
N ASP A 124 -10.39 16.11 11.26
CA ASP A 124 -10.83 14.89 10.58
C ASP A 124 -11.02 15.10 9.07
N GLU A 125 -10.46 14.16 8.28
CA GLU A 125 -10.50 14.13 6.81
C GLU A 125 -9.93 15.37 6.09
N GLN A 126 -9.26 16.26 6.82
CA GLN A 126 -8.46 17.34 6.25
C GLN A 126 -7.07 16.81 5.89
N LEU A 127 -6.83 16.71 4.58
CA LEU A 127 -5.56 16.24 4.04
C LEU A 127 -4.54 17.38 3.90
N THR A 128 -3.26 17.07 4.04
CA THR A 128 -2.20 18.05 3.75
C THR A 128 -2.25 18.48 2.27
N PRO A 129 -1.99 19.75 1.95
CA PRO A 129 -2.26 20.29 0.61
C PRO A 129 -1.35 19.72 -0.48
N LYS A 130 -0.12 19.32 -0.13
CA LYS A 130 0.87 18.89 -1.11
C LYS A 130 0.75 17.41 -1.46
N TYR A 131 0.82 16.53 -0.46
CA TYR A 131 0.83 15.08 -0.68
C TYR A 131 -0.52 14.43 -0.37
N GLY A 132 -1.47 15.14 0.24
CA GLY A 132 -2.77 14.56 0.58
C GLY A 132 -2.73 13.66 1.83
N ARG A 133 -1.80 13.91 2.76
CA ARG A 133 -1.65 13.09 3.97
C ARG A 133 -2.77 13.35 4.97
N LEU A 134 -3.31 12.31 5.59
CA LEU A 134 -4.18 12.45 6.77
C LEU A 134 -3.29 12.66 8.01
N ALA A 135 -3.03 13.92 8.37
CA ALA A 135 -2.12 14.29 9.46
C ALA A 135 -2.85 14.41 10.80
N ASN A 136 -3.37 13.29 11.31
CA ASN A 136 -3.99 13.19 12.64
C ASN A 136 -3.94 11.76 13.21
N GLU A 137 -4.52 11.57 14.40
CA GLU A 137 -4.47 10.30 15.13
C GLU A 137 -5.26 9.14 14.51
N LYS A 138 -6.08 9.38 13.48
CA LYS A 138 -6.76 8.26 12.79
C LYS A 138 -5.81 7.53 11.85
N SER A 139 -4.89 8.26 11.23
CA SER A 139 -4.02 7.75 10.17
C SER A 139 -3.20 6.51 10.59
N PRO A 140 -2.51 6.49 11.75
CA PRO A 140 -1.69 5.33 12.12
C PRO A 140 -2.49 4.03 12.28
N TRP A 141 -3.71 4.10 12.78
CA TRP A 141 -4.55 2.91 12.96
C TRP A 141 -5.17 2.45 11.63
N ARG A 142 -5.52 3.37 10.73
CA ARG A 142 -5.89 3.03 9.35
C ARG A 142 -4.71 2.37 8.62
N GLU A 143 -3.50 2.92 8.73
CA GLU A 143 -2.29 2.33 8.14
C GLU A 143 -1.97 0.95 8.73
N ALA A 144 -2.15 0.76 10.04
CA ALA A 144 -1.94 -0.54 10.69
C ALA A 144 -2.88 -1.62 10.14
N PHE A 145 -4.11 -1.25 9.80
CA PHE A 145 -5.02 -2.17 9.12
C PHE A 145 -4.54 -2.52 7.70
N VAL A 146 -3.95 -1.58 6.95
CA VAL A 146 -3.37 -1.86 5.63
C VAL A 146 -2.29 -2.95 5.73
N TYR A 147 -1.34 -2.82 6.67
CA TYR A 147 -0.34 -3.87 6.90
C TYR A 147 -0.98 -5.22 7.29
N ARG A 148 -2.02 -5.22 8.15
CA ARG A 148 -2.75 -6.44 8.52
C ARG A 148 -3.43 -7.09 7.31
N ALA A 149 -4.10 -6.30 6.47
CA ALA A 149 -4.78 -6.77 5.28
C ALA A 149 -3.79 -7.37 4.27
N LEU A 150 -2.67 -6.71 4.02
CA LEU A 150 -1.60 -7.20 3.14
C LEU A 150 -0.97 -8.51 3.68
N HIS A 151 -0.68 -8.56 4.98
CA HIS A 151 -0.19 -9.79 5.61
C HIS A 151 -1.16 -10.97 5.43
N LEU A 152 -2.45 -10.75 5.68
CA LEU A 152 -3.51 -11.77 5.50
C LEU A 152 -3.71 -12.13 4.02
N ALA A 153 -3.49 -11.20 3.10
CA ALA A 153 -3.46 -11.44 1.67
C ALA A 153 -2.21 -12.21 1.21
N GLY A 154 -1.25 -12.50 2.10
CA GLY A 154 -0.01 -13.17 1.74
C GLY A 154 0.98 -12.29 0.97
N VAL A 155 0.82 -10.97 1.05
CA VAL A 155 1.78 -10.01 0.50
C VAL A 155 2.91 -9.83 1.53
N PRO A 156 4.18 -10.07 1.17
CA PRO A 156 5.29 -9.75 2.07
C PRO A 156 5.28 -8.26 2.40
N THR A 157 5.19 -7.91 3.67
CA THR A 157 5.24 -6.52 4.14
C THR A 157 5.89 -6.47 5.53
N LEU A 158 6.08 -5.28 6.09
CA LEU A 158 6.59 -5.09 7.45
C LEU A 158 5.59 -5.64 8.47
N ALA A 159 6.11 -6.23 9.55
CA ALA A 159 5.26 -6.54 10.69
C ALA A 159 4.81 -5.23 11.37
N ALA A 160 3.54 -5.15 11.73
CA ALA A 160 2.92 -3.93 12.22
C ALA A 160 1.96 -4.19 13.37
N ARG A 161 1.88 -3.25 14.33
CA ARG A 161 0.94 -3.32 15.44
C ARG A 161 0.37 -1.94 15.78
N PRO A 162 -0.96 -1.77 15.88
CA PRO A 162 -1.55 -0.54 16.41
C PRO A 162 -1.03 -0.25 17.83
N ALA A 163 -0.80 1.02 18.13
CA ALA A 163 -0.41 1.46 19.46
C ALA A 163 -1.14 2.73 19.87
N ARG A 164 -1.19 2.96 21.18
CA ARG A 164 -1.58 4.23 21.78
C ARG A 164 -0.45 4.68 22.68
N ILE A 165 0.22 5.77 22.29
CA ILE A 165 1.45 6.21 22.93
C ILE A 165 1.18 7.49 23.72
N THR A 166 1.59 7.48 24.98
CA THR A 166 1.71 8.65 25.84
C THR A 166 3.11 9.23 25.68
N TYR A 167 3.22 10.35 24.99
CA TYR A 167 4.47 11.08 24.81
C TYR A 167 4.66 12.06 25.98
N VAL A 168 5.80 11.97 26.65
CA VAL A 168 6.14 12.82 27.80
C VAL A 168 7.44 13.54 27.51
N ASP A 169 7.39 14.87 27.43
CA ASP A 169 8.56 15.74 27.38
C ASP A 169 8.57 16.62 28.64
N LYS A 170 9.42 16.25 29.60
CA LYS A 170 9.52 16.95 30.89
C LYS A 170 10.13 18.35 30.75
N ASP A 171 10.92 18.58 29.71
CA ASP A 171 11.65 19.84 29.51
C ASP A 171 10.77 20.88 28.79
N ALA A 172 9.78 20.44 28.02
CA ALA A 172 8.89 21.32 27.24
C ALA A 172 7.81 22.03 28.07
N GLY A 173 7.63 21.69 29.35
CA GLY A 173 6.58 22.27 30.21
C GLY A 173 5.15 22.01 29.76
N ARG A 174 4.95 21.08 28.81
CA ARG A 174 3.63 20.65 28.30
C ARG A 174 3.21 19.36 29.01
N GLY A 175 1.90 19.18 29.18
CA GLY A 175 1.35 17.92 29.69
C GLY A 175 1.57 16.75 28.72
N PRO A 176 1.42 15.50 29.19
CA PRO A 176 1.54 14.33 28.32
C PRO A 176 0.59 14.39 27.12
N LEU A 177 1.10 14.03 25.95
CA LEU A 177 0.32 13.93 24.71
C LEU A 177 0.00 12.47 24.44
N VAL A 178 -1.27 12.10 24.41
CA VAL A 178 -1.69 10.72 24.12
C VAL A 178 -2.27 10.63 22.72
N ARG A 179 -1.66 9.83 21.85
CA ARG A 179 -2.08 9.68 20.46
C ARG A 179 -1.96 8.25 19.99
N ASN A 180 -2.83 7.89 19.06
CA ASN A 180 -2.69 6.66 18.29
C ASN A 180 -1.40 6.71 17.46
N ALA A 181 -0.80 5.54 17.30
CA ALA A 181 0.42 5.31 16.56
C ALA A 181 0.39 3.90 15.95
N ILE A 182 1.40 3.60 15.14
CA ILE A 182 1.69 2.26 14.62
C ILE A 182 3.14 1.91 14.95
N LEU A 183 3.34 0.73 15.51
CA LEU A 183 4.66 0.13 15.66
C LEU A 183 4.98 -0.65 14.40
N LEU A 184 6.18 -0.46 13.87
CA LEU A 184 6.64 -1.08 12.63
C LEU A 184 7.99 -1.76 12.84
N GLU A 185 8.13 -2.91 12.19
CA GLU A 185 9.38 -3.63 12.03
C GLU A 185 10.43 -2.75 11.32
N THR A 186 11.70 -2.99 11.63
CA THR A 186 12.83 -2.31 10.98
C THR A 186 13.25 -3.05 9.70
N ASP A 187 14.01 -2.39 8.82
CA ASP A 187 14.53 -3.01 7.59
C ASP A 187 15.42 -4.21 7.92
N GLU A 188 16.23 -4.09 8.97
CA GLU A 188 17.12 -5.13 9.44
C GLU A 188 16.36 -6.35 9.98
N ASP A 189 15.22 -6.11 10.65
CA ASP A 189 14.41 -7.19 11.23
C ASP A 189 13.55 -7.88 10.17
N VAL A 190 12.96 -7.15 9.19
CA VAL A 190 12.25 -7.79 8.07
C VAL A 190 13.20 -8.59 7.18
N THR A 191 14.41 -8.08 6.95
CA THR A 191 15.46 -8.81 6.21
C THR A 191 15.74 -10.14 6.89
N ARG A 192 15.94 -10.14 8.22
CA ARG A 192 16.16 -11.37 9.00
C ARG A 192 14.96 -12.31 8.97
N ARG A 193 13.74 -11.77 9.15
CA ARG A 193 12.49 -12.55 9.15
C ARG A 193 12.21 -13.23 7.83
N LEU A 194 12.65 -12.63 6.72
CA LEU A 194 12.50 -13.17 5.37
C LEU A 194 13.70 -13.99 4.91
N ASP A 195 14.57 -14.44 5.81
CA ASP A 195 15.80 -15.19 5.49
C ASP A 195 16.68 -14.48 4.44
N GLY A 196 16.64 -13.14 4.46
CA GLY A 196 17.37 -12.27 3.56
C GLY A 196 18.79 -12.01 4.06
N THR A 197 19.68 -11.70 3.11
CA THR A 197 21.08 -11.36 3.42
C THR A 197 21.28 -9.85 3.49
N ARG A 198 20.57 -9.08 2.67
CA ARG A 198 20.60 -7.62 2.61
C ARG A 198 19.45 -7.08 1.78
N GLU A 199 19.18 -5.79 1.91
CA GLU A 199 18.41 -5.04 0.92
C GLU A 199 19.27 -4.79 -0.34
N ILE A 200 18.64 -4.90 -1.50
CA ILE A 200 19.16 -4.48 -2.80
C ILE A 200 18.90 -2.99 -2.91
N LYS A 201 19.98 -2.23 -3.02
CA LYS A 201 19.87 -0.78 -3.11
C LYS A 201 19.29 -0.36 -4.45
N GLU A 202 18.71 0.83 -4.47
CA GLU A 202 18.07 1.41 -5.63
C GLU A 202 19.00 1.45 -6.86
N GLU A 203 20.28 1.77 -6.67
CA GLU A 203 21.30 1.77 -7.73
C GLU A 203 21.67 0.37 -8.27
N GLU A 204 21.38 -0.69 -7.51
CA GLU A 204 21.62 -2.08 -7.89
C GLU A 204 20.37 -2.74 -8.50
N PHE A 205 19.21 -2.10 -8.38
CA PHE A 205 17.96 -2.65 -8.84
C PHE A 205 17.78 -2.48 -10.36
N THR A 206 17.53 -3.58 -11.06
CA THR A 206 17.36 -3.58 -12.51
C THR A 206 15.89 -3.56 -12.91
N SER A 207 15.13 -4.61 -12.63
CA SER A 207 13.69 -4.67 -12.86
C SER A 207 13.07 -5.82 -12.08
N ALA A 208 11.74 -5.76 -11.87
CA ALA A 208 11.01 -6.84 -11.24
C ALA A 208 11.18 -8.17 -12.00
N ARG A 209 11.15 -8.14 -13.35
CA ARG A 209 11.34 -9.34 -14.18
C ARG A 209 12.70 -10.00 -14.02
N ASP A 210 13.73 -9.24 -13.67
CA ASP A 210 15.07 -9.79 -13.44
C ASP A 210 15.20 -10.31 -11.99
N GLN A 211 14.66 -9.56 -11.03
CA GLN A 211 14.99 -9.74 -9.61
C GLN A 211 13.94 -10.50 -8.80
N PHE A 212 12.68 -10.55 -9.22
CA PHE A 212 11.56 -11.14 -8.47
C PHE A 212 10.89 -12.26 -9.27
N THR A 213 10.18 -13.17 -8.61
CA THR A 213 9.33 -14.12 -9.35
C THR A 213 8.10 -13.40 -9.91
N ALA A 214 7.49 -13.96 -10.96
CA ALA A 214 6.23 -13.42 -11.49
C ALA A 214 5.13 -13.44 -10.42
N ALA A 215 5.05 -14.53 -9.64
CA ALA A 215 4.08 -14.66 -8.55
C ALA A 215 4.24 -13.56 -7.48
N ASP A 216 5.46 -13.26 -7.04
CA ASP A 216 5.71 -12.17 -6.08
C ASP A 216 5.29 -10.81 -6.68
N THR A 217 5.60 -10.60 -7.96
CA THR A 217 5.34 -9.34 -8.66
C THR A 217 3.84 -9.11 -8.92
N VAL A 218 3.08 -10.17 -9.24
CA VAL A 218 1.62 -10.13 -9.31
C VAL A 218 1.03 -9.87 -7.92
N THR A 219 1.56 -10.55 -6.90
CA THR A 219 1.05 -10.47 -5.52
C THR A 219 1.15 -9.06 -4.97
N ILE A 220 2.29 -8.37 -5.14
CA ILE A 220 2.42 -6.97 -4.73
C ILE A 220 1.54 -6.05 -5.58
N ALA A 221 1.45 -6.25 -6.90
CA ALA A 221 0.63 -5.38 -7.76
C ALA A 221 -0.86 -5.46 -7.39
N PHE A 222 -1.35 -6.65 -7.05
CA PHE A 222 -2.69 -6.84 -6.54
C PHE A 222 -2.85 -6.33 -5.11
N GLY A 223 -1.84 -6.49 -4.25
CA GLY A 223 -1.85 -5.94 -2.88
C GLY A 223 -1.97 -4.42 -2.88
N GLU A 224 -1.16 -3.74 -3.67
CA GLU A 224 -1.18 -2.28 -3.80
C GLU A 224 -2.50 -1.77 -4.42
N ALA A 225 -3.04 -2.52 -5.39
CA ALA A 225 -4.36 -2.24 -5.94
C ALA A 225 -5.47 -2.40 -4.89
N MET A 226 -5.41 -3.48 -4.09
CA MET A 226 -6.41 -3.80 -3.06
C MET A 226 -6.54 -2.67 -2.04
N VAL A 227 -5.42 -2.06 -1.64
CA VAL A 227 -5.40 -1.02 -0.60
C VAL A 227 -5.47 0.39 -1.18
N GLY A 228 -5.59 0.51 -2.51
CA GLY A 228 -5.64 1.78 -3.22
C GLY A 228 -4.37 2.60 -3.06
N ASN A 229 -3.19 1.97 -2.99
CA ASN A 229 -1.93 2.69 -2.83
C ASN A 229 -1.39 3.18 -4.17
N PHE A 230 -1.07 4.46 -4.25
CA PHE A 230 -0.47 5.10 -5.41
C PHE A 230 0.90 5.70 -5.12
N ASP A 231 1.32 5.73 -3.84
CA ASP A 231 2.63 6.20 -3.41
C ASP A 231 3.64 5.04 -3.39
N TRP A 232 3.81 4.41 -4.55
CA TRP A 232 4.80 3.34 -4.75
C TRP A 232 5.25 3.33 -6.21
N CYS A 233 6.46 2.84 -6.44
CA CYS A 233 6.94 2.55 -7.78
C CYS A 233 7.72 1.24 -7.78
N LEU A 234 7.55 0.50 -8.87
CA LEU A 234 8.37 -0.64 -9.20
C LEU A 234 8.56 -0.67 -10.71
N ARG A 235 9.81 -0.62 -11.18
CA ARG A 235 10.13 -0.82 -12.58
C ARG A 235 9.93 -2.29 -12.95
N PHE A 236 8.87 -2.62 -13.68
CA PHE A 236 8.55 -4.01 -14.00
C PHE A 236 9.50 -4.60 -15.06
N PHE A 237 9.94 -3.79 -16.03
CA PHE A 237 10.84 -4.19 -17.12
C PHE A 237 11.73 -3.01 -17.55
N PRO A 238 12.83 -3.24 -18.29
CA PRO A 238 13.66 -2.17 -18.82
C PRO A 238 12.83 -1.18 -19.67
N GLY A 239 12.81 0.10 -19.26
CA GLY A 239 12.05 1.15 -19.93
C GLY A 239 10.61 1.36 -19.41
N ASP A 240 10.16 0.61 -18.39
CA ASP A 240 8.93 0.96 -17.68
C ASP A 240 9.13 2.26 -16.90
N ALA A 241 8.38 3.30 -17.28
CA ALA A 241 8.38 4.63 -16.67
C ALA A 241 7.04 4.95 -15.98
N TYR A 242 6.22 3.93 -15.71
CA TYR A 242 4.96 4.15 -15.02
C TYR A 242 5.20 4.48 -13.54
N ARG A 243 4.97 5.75 -13.16
CA ARG A 243 5.13 6.33 -11.81
C ARG A 243 6.53 6.26 -11.20
N CYS A 244 7.40 5.43 -11.74
CA CYS A 244 8.83 5.53 -11.59
C CYS A 244 9.33 6.69 -12.45
N ASP A 245 10.29 7.46 -11.94
CA ASP A 245 11.10 8.31 -12.79
C ASP A 245 12.38 7.57 -13.20
N ALA A 246 13.11 8.09 -14.18
CA ALA A 246 14.34 7.44 -14.68
C ALA A 246 15.42 7.25 -13.61
N HIS A 247 15.36 8.01 -12.52
CA HIS A 247 16.31 7.98 -11.41
C HIS A 247 15.84 7.08 -10.26
N ARG A 248 14.53 6.78 -10.19
CA ARG A 248 13.93 6.01 -9.10
C ARG A 248 13.24 4.73 -9.60
N PRO A 249 13.96 3.60 -9.80
CA PRO A 249 13.39 2.36 -10.32
C PRO A 249 12.59 1.55 -9.28
N LEU A 250 12.64 1.95 -8.00
CA LEU A 250 11.78 1.44 -6.92
C LEU A 250 11.52 2.53 -5.87
N TRP A 251 10.30 2.63 -5.35
CA TRP A 251 9.92 3.57 -4.30
C TRP A 251 8.87 2.94 -3.40
N ASN A 252 9.01 3.09 -2.08
CA ASN A 252 8.14 2.47 -1.07
C ASN A 252 7.97 0.94 -1.22
N VAL A 253 8.94 0.29 -1.88
CA VAL A 253 9.06 -1.17 -1.99
C VAL A 253 10.52 -1.52 -1.74
N MET A 254 10.80 -2.36 -0.74
CA MET A 254 12.14 -2.89 -0.53
C MET A 254 12.37 -4.13 -1.39
N ALA A 255 13.59 -4.36 -1.83
CA ALA A 255 13.99 -5.57 -2.53
C ALA A 255 14.97 -6.36 -1.65
N ILE A 256 14.54 -7.46 -1.05
CA ILE A 256 15.37 -8.21 -0.10
C ILE A 256 16.03 -9.39 -0.79
N ALA A 257 17.36 -9.34 -0.93
CA ALA A 257 18.15 -10.41 -1.53
C ALA A 257 18.14 -11.67 -0.65
N ARG A 258 18.03 -12.83 -1.29
CA ARG A 258 18.16 -14.15 -0.67
C ARG A 258 19.33 -14.88 -1.32
N GLY A 259 20.09 -15.65 -0.53
CA GLY A 259 21.41 -16.18 -0.93
C GLY A 259 21.43 -17.02 -2.22
N ASP A 260 20.32 -17.64 -2.60
CA ASP A 260 20.20 -18.55 -3.75
C ASP A 260 18.90 -18.35 -4.58
N ARG A 261 18.09 -17.34 -4.25
CA ARG A 261 16.79 -17.07 -4.88
C ARG A 261 16.74 -15.66 -5.45
N ARG A 262 15.78 -15.45 -6.36
CA ARG A 262 15.26 -14.11 -6.66
C ARG A 262 14.92 -13.39 -5.35
N ALA A 263 15.13 -12.08 -5.33
CA ALA A 263 14.82 -11.24 -4.19
C ALA A 263 13.32 -11.25 -3.89
N VAL A 264 12.94 -10.84 -2.68
CA VAL A 264 11.53 -10.68 -2.29
C VAL A 264 11.18 -9.20 -2.25
N PRO A 265 10.13 -8.77 -2.96
CA PRO A 265 9.60 -7.42 -2.82
C PRO A 265 8.82 -7.28 -1.52
N VAL A 266 9.05 -6.19 -0.80
CA VAL A 266 8.36 -5.86 0.46
C VAL A 266 7.82 -4.43 0.37
N PRO A 267 6.57 -4.23 -0.09
CA PRO A 267 5.91 -2.93 -0.03
C PRO A 267 5.76 -2.42 1.40
N ALA A 268 5.91 -1.10 1.57
CA ALA A 268 5.87 -0.40 2.85
C ALA A 268 5.42 1.06 2.67
N ASP A 269 5.25 1.78 3.78
CA ASP A 269 4.83 3.19 3.86
C ASP A 269 3.46 3.44 3.19
N PHE A 270 2.39 3.12 3.91
CA PHE A 270 1.02 3.14 3.37
C PHE A 270 0.21 4.33 3.88
N ASP A 271 0.87 5.34 4.44
CA ASP A 271 0.22 6.51 5.04
C ASP A 271 -0.47 7.44 4.02
N LEU A 272 -0.28 7.18 2.73
CA LEU A 272 -1.00 7.78 1.60
C LEU A 272 -1.90 6.80 0.85
N ALA A 273 -2.06 5.55 1.30
CA ALA A 273 -2.94 4.61 0.65
C ALA A 273 -4.41 5.06 0.72
N GLY A 274 -5.20 4.74 -0.30
CA GLY A 274 -6.63 5.12 -0.37
C GLY A 274 -7.44 4.64 0.84
N MET A 275 -7.13 3.47 1.40
CA MET A 275 -7.74 2.98 2.66
C MET A 275 -7.46 3.89 3.87
N VAL A 276 -6.40 4.71 3.83
CA VAL A 276 -6.01 5.65 4.89
C VAL A 276 -6.59 7.03 4.63
N VAL A 277 -6.33 7.59 3.44
CA VAL A 277 -6.62 9.01 3.12
C VAL A 277 -7.98 9.24 2.46
N GLY A 278 -8.62 8.18 1.94
CA GLY A 278 -9.94 8.19 1.31
C GLY A 278 -10.02 8.88 -0.07
N ARG A 279 -9.11 9.79 -0.39
CA ARG A 279 -9.02 10.44 -1.70
C ARG A 279 -7.60 10.88 -2.05
N HIS A 280 -7.29 10.86 -3.33
CA HIS A 280 -6.04 11.41 -3.84
C HIS A 280 -6.24 12.77 -4.55
N PRO A 281 -5.49 13.83 -4.19
CA PRO A 281 -5.67 15.17 -4.79
C PRO A 281 -5.45 15.23 -6.30
N TRP A 282 -4.72 14.26 -6.87
CA TRP A 282 -4.44 14.19 -8.30
C TRP A 282 -5.53 13.45 -9.10
N PHE A 283 -6.50 12.78 -8.45
CA PHE A 283 -7.48 11.90 -9.09
C PHE A 283 -8.13 12.53 -10.33
N GLY A 284 -8.72 13.72 -10.17
CA GLY A 284 -9.46 14.41 -11.24
C GLY A 284 -8.57 14.91 -12.39
N LYS A 285 -7.25 14.79 -12.29
CA LYS A 285 -6.31 15.12 -13.38
C LYS A 285 -6.01 13.93 -14.28
N VAL A 286 -6.40 12.73 -13.86
CA VAL A 286 -6.04 11.48 -14.53
C VAL A 286 -7.27 10.69 -14.91
N TYR A 287 -8.21 10.56 -13.97
CA TYR A 287 -9.30 9.61 -14.09
C TYR A 287 -10.64 10.24 -14.39
N ASN A 288 -11.41 9.48 -15.17
CA ASN A 288 -12.78 9.74 -15.51
C ASN A 288 -13.70 8.79 -14.73
N LEU A 289 -14.68 9.33 -13.98
CA LEU A 289 -15.62 8.53 -13.21
C LEU A 289 -16.58 7.70 -14.07
N ASP A 290 -16.75 8.05 -15.34
CA ASP A 290 -17.63 7.35 -16.27
C ASP A 290 -17.03 6.02 -16.77
N VAL A 291 -15.89 5.56 -16.24
CA VAL A 291 -15.35 4.22 -16.58
C VAL A 291 -16.00 3.09 -15.77
N VAL A 292 -16.68 3.44 -14.68
CA VAL A 292 -17.41 2.51 -13.80
C VAL A 292 -18.86 2.96 -13.63
N PRO A 293 -19.84 2.04 -13.54
CA PRO A 293 -21.24 2.43 -13.34
C PRO A 293 -21.51 3.14 -12.01
N SER A 294 -20.76 2.80 -10.97
CA SER A 294 -20.88 3.38 -9.61
C SER A 294 -20.48 4.86 -9.55
N ARG A 295 -19.67 5.34 -10.51
CA ARG A 295 -19.01 6.65 -10.49
C ARG A 295 -18.26 6.91 -9.17
N SER A 296 -17.75 5.83 -8.55
CA SER A 296 -16.94 5.84 -7.33
C SER A 296 -15.48 6.06 -7.68
N SER A 297 -14.79 7.02 -7.03
CA SER A 297 -13.35 7.23 -7.23
C SER A 297 -12.54 6.02 -6.78
N ILE A 298 -12.95 5.35 -5.70
CA ILE A 298 -12.30 4.14 -5.18
C ILE A 298 -12.38 3.02 -6.22
N ASP A 299 -13.56 2.80 -6.82
CA ASP A 299 -13.74 1.77 -7.84
C ASP A 299 -12.82 2.03 -9.04
N VAL A 300 -12.70 3.30 -9.47
CA VAL A 300 -11.81 3.67 -10.58
C VAL A 300 -10.34 3.49 -10.23
N GLU A 301 -9.92 3.92 -9.04
CA GLU A 301 -8.54 3.79 -8.56
C GLU A 301 -8.11 2.32 -8.48
N VAL A 302 -8.90 1.50 -7.80
CA VAL A 302 -8.64 0.06 -7.65
C VAL A 302 -8.65 -0.62 -9.01
N LEU A 303 -9.70 -0.40 -9.82
CA LEU A 303 -9.81 -0.98 -11.15
C LEU A 303 -8.65 -0.57 -12.05
N SER A 304 -8.20 0.68 -12.01
CA SER A 304 -7.04 1.13 -12.77
C SER A 304 -5.82 0.28 -12.48
N GLN A 305 -5.52 0.06 -11.21
CA GLN A 305 -4.32 -0.69 -10.81
C GLN A 305 -4.47 -2.16 -11.19
N VAL A 306 -5.64 -2.76 -10.94
CA VAL A 306 -5.96 -4.13 -11.35
C VAL A 306 -5.82 -4.30 -12.86
N GLN A 307 -6.42 -3.43 -13.67
CA GLN A 307 -6.40 -3.56 -15.12
C GLN A 307 -5.03 -3.29 -15.73
N ARG A 308 -4.19 -2.44 -15.11
CA ARG A 308 -2.80 -2.24 -15.55
C ARG A 308 -2.03 -3.57 -15.59
N THR A 309 -2.28 -4.47 -14.63
CA THR A 309 -1.58 -5.76 -14.54
C THR A 309 -1.69 -6.62 -15.81
N ARG A 310 -2.80 -6.49 -16.56
CA ARG A 310 -3.01 -7.21 -17.83
C ARG A 310 -1.97 -6.87 -18.91
N SER A 311 -1.28 -5.74 -18.76
CA SER A 311 -0.21 -5.30 -19.64
C SER A 311 1.19 -5.79 -19.20
N LEU A 312 1.28 -6.36 -18.01
CA LEU A 312 2.55 -6.69 -17.36
C LEU A 312 2.79 -8.21 -17.31
N PHE A 313 1.71 -8.98 -17.21
CA PHE A 313 1.71 -10.41 -16.94
C PHE A 313 0.90 -11.20 -17.97
N THR A 314 1.17 -12.49 -18.05
CA THR A 314 0.39 -13.46 -18.84
C THR A 314 -0.95 -13.77 -18.18
N ARG A 315 -1.88 -14.35 -18.94
CA ARG A 315 -3.19 -14.73 -18.43
C ARG A 315 -3.09 -15.75 -17.27
N ALA A 316 -2.18 -16.72 -17.40
CA ALA A 316 -1.98 -17.76 -16.39
C ALA A 316 -1.50 -17.19 -15.05
N GLU A 317 -0.50 -16.28 -15.09
CA GLU A 317 0.01 -15.60 -13.89
C GLU A 317 -1.10 -14.76 -13.21
N LEU A 318 -1.94 -14.08 -13.99
CA LEU A 318 -3.05 -13.29 -13.47
C LEU A 318 -4.13 -14.19 -12.85
N ASP A 319 -4.52 -15.27 -13.51
CA ASP A 319 -5.54 -16.20 -12.99
C ASP A 319 -5.07 -16.90 -11.71
N GLU A 320 -3.78 -17.18 -11.57
CA GLU A 320 -3.19 -17.66 -10.32
C GLU A 320 -3.20 -16.60 -9.22
N GLY A 321 -2.76 -15.36 -9.52
CA GLY A 321 -2.83 -14.25 -8.57
C GLY A 321 -4.26 -13.97 -8.09
N ARG A 322 -5.24 -14.02 -9.00
CA ARG A 322 -6.67 -13.83 -8.65
C ARG A 322 -7.14 -14.89 -7.67
N ARG A 323 -6.85 -16.18 -7.94
CA ARG A 323 -7.19 -17.28 -7.02
C ARG A 323 -6.54 -17.08 -5.65
N HIS A 324 -5.25 -16.73 -5.61
CA HIS A 324 -4.52 -16.48 -4.36
C HIS A 324 -5.22 -15.45 -3.45
N PHE A 325 -5.68 -14.33 -4.02
CA PHE A 325 -6.41 -13.31 -3.25
C PHE A 325 -7.84 -13.73 -2.90
N LEU A 326 -8.56 -14.38 -3.81
CA LEU A 326 -9.94 -14.82 -3.59
C LEU A 326 -10.04 -15.84 -2.45
N GLU A 327 -9.08 -16.77 -2.35
CA GLU A 327 -8.99 -17.73 -1.24
C GLU A 327 -8.81 -17.06 0.13
N ARG A 328 -8.26 -15.85 0.17
CA ARG A 328 -7.97 -15.10 1.40
C ARG A 328 -9.03 -14.06 1.76
N ARG A 329 -10.03 -13.85 0.89
CA ARG A 329 -11.11 -12.86 1.04
C ARG A 329 -11.75 -12.91 2.43
N GLY A 330 -12.21 -14.09 2.85
CA GLY A 330 -12.92 -14.25 4.11
C GLY A 330 -12.11 -13.79 5.33
N ALA A 331 -10.82 -14.14 5.39
CA ALA A 331 -9.95 -13.76 6.52
C ALA A 331 -9.74 -12.25 6.61
N ILE A 332 -9.62 -11.56 5.47
CA ILE A 332 -9.42 -10.11 5.43
C ILE A 332 -10.68 -9.35 5.88
N TYR A 333 -11.87 -9.76 5.41
CA TYR A 333 -13.13 -9.15 5.88
C TYR A 333 -13.37 -9.41 7.37
N ALA A 334 -13.07 -10.62 7.87
CA ALA A 334 -13.16 -10.90 9.30
C ALA A 334 -12.24 -9.99 10.12
N ALA A 335 -10.99 -9.80 9.65
CA ALA A 335 -10.05 -8.89 10.28
C ALA A 335 -10.50 -7.42 10.26
N LEU A 336 -11.21 -7.00 9.21
CA LEU A 336 -11.80 -5.65 9.13
C LEU A 336 -12.85 -5.46 10.23
N GLU A 337 -13.72 -6.44 10.48
CA GLU A 337 -14.74 -6.34 11.54
C GLU A 337 -14.11 -6.14 12.93
N GLU A 338 -13.01 -6.81 13.20
CA GLU A 338 -12.32 -6.74 14.50
C GLU A 338 -11.39 -5.52 14.64
N ALA A 339 -10.98 -4.90 13.53
CA ALA A 339 -9.99 -3.84 13.56
C ALA A 339 -10.51 -2.62 14.36
N PRO A 340 -9.69 -1.96 15.17
CA PRO A 340 -10.11 -0.80 15.96
C PRO A 340 -10.16 0.48 15.11
N LEU A 341 -10.68 0.42 13.88
CA LEU A 341 -10.77 1.58 12.99
C LEU A 341 -11.89 2.53 13.43
N ASP A 342 -11.66 3.82 13.19
CA ASP A 342 -12.75 4.81 13.23
C ASP A 342 -13.83 4.46 12.17
N PRO A 343 -15.08 4.92 12.34
CA PRO A 343 -16.18 4.53 11.46
C PRO A 343 -15.92 4.80 9.97
N HIS A 344 -15.32 5.95 9.64
CA HIS A 344 -15.03 6.31 8.25
C HIS A 344 -13.86 5.49 7.70
N GLY A 345 -12.80 5.27 8.49
CA GLY A 345 -11.70 4.38 8.12
C GLY A 345 -12.16 2.95 7.81
N ARG A 346 -13.12 2.42 8.59
CA ARG A 346 -13.74 1.12 8.34
C ARG A 346 -14.55 1.08 7.04
N GLU A 347 -15.31 2.14 6.77
CA GLU A 347 -16.06 2.29 5.53
C GLU A 347 -15.12 2.33 4.32
N LEU A 348 -14.07 3.16 4.37
CA LEU A 348 -13.06 3.24 3.31
C LEU A 348 -12.40 1.89 3.06
N ALA A 349 -11.95 1.21 4.13
CA ALA A 349 -11.38 -0.12 4.02
C ALA A 349 -12.34 -1.12 3.36
N ARG A 350 -13.62 -1.13 3.76
CA ARG A 350 -14.63 -1.99 3.13
C ARG A 350 -14.81 -1.67 1.65
N GLN A 351 -14.96 -0.40 1.29
CA GLN A 351 -15.16 0.02 -0.10
C GLN A 351 -13.99 -0.39 -1.00
N HIS A 352 -12.75 -0.27 -0.53
CA HIS A 352 -11.57 -0.72 -1.27
C HIS A 352 -11.54 -2.24 -1.44
N LEU A 353 -11.86 -3.01 -0.38
CA LEU A 353 -11.95 -4.47 -0.48
C LEU A 353 -13.07 -4.89 -1.45
N ASP A 354 -14.24 -4.26 -1.37
CA ASP A 354 -15.39 -4.54 -2.25
C ASP A 354 -15.04 -4.25 -3.71
N ALA A 355 -14.42 -3.10 -3.98
CA ALA A 355 -13.95 -2.72 -5.31
C ALA A 355 -12.91 -3.71 -5.85
N PHE A 356 -11.94 -4.11 -5.03
CA PHE A 356 -10.87 -5.02 -5.44
C PHE A 356 -11.42 -6.41 -5.73
N TYR A 357 -12.15 -7.00 -4.78
CA TYR A 357 -12.71 -8.33 -4.95
C TYR A 357 -13.73 -8.37 -6.08
N GLY A 358 -14.57 -7.34 -6.23
CA GLY A 358 -15.48 -7.21 -7.37
C GLY A 358 -14.75 -7.16 -8.71
N ALA A 359 -13.58 -6.51 -8.78
CA ALA A 359 -12.77 -6.42 -10.00
C ALA A 359 -12.06 -7.74 -10.37
N ILE A 360 -11.76 -8.61 -9.40
CA ILE A 360 -11.02 -9.86 -9.65
C ILE A 360 -11.87 -11.15 -9.61
N GLU A 361 -13.11 -11.08 -9.14
CA GLU A 361 -13.95 -12.25 -8.81
C GLU A 361 -14.16 -13.21 -9.97
N ASN A 362 -14.48 -12.68 -11.16
CA ASN A 362 -14.81 -13.50 -12.34
C ASN A 362 -14.24 -12.89 -13.62
N ASP A 363 -14.20 -13.70 -14.68
CA ASP A 363 -13.58 -13.30 -15.95
C ASP A 363 -14.26 -12.10 -16.61
N ALA A 364 -15.57 -11.92 -16.43
CA ALA A 364 -16.28 -10.77 -16.99
C ALA A 364 -15.90 -9.46 -16.27
N SER A 365 -15.72 -9.50 -14.94
CA SER A 365 -15.23 -8.36 -14.15
C SER A 365 -13.76 -8.05 -14.42
N PHE A 366 -12.92 -9.08 -14.57
CA PHE A 366 -11.47 -8.92 -14.69
C PHE A 366 -11.01 -8.67 -16.14
N TYR A 367 -11.43 -9.49 -17.11
CA TYR A 367 -11.02 -9.37 -18.52
C TYR A 367 -11.95 -8.44 -19.29
N ARG A 368 -12.10 -7.20 -18.80
CA ARG A 368 -12.96 -6.16 -19.40
C ARG A 368 -12.50 -5.82 -20.84
N PRO A 369 -13.39 -5.28 -21.68
CA PRO A 369 -13.01 -4.79 -23.00
C PRO A 369 -11.86 -3.78 -22.91
N LEU A 370 -10.90 -3.89 -23.82
CA LEU A 370 -9.79 -2.96 -23.93
C LEU A 370 -9.32 -2.83 -25.38
N VAL A 371 -8.48 -1.84 -25.63
CA VAL A 371 -7.87 -1.58 -26.94
C VAL A 371 -6.77 -2.60 -27.22
N VAL A 372 -6.83 -3.36 -28.32
CA VAL A 372 -5.79 -4.33 -28.72
C VAL A 372 -5.00 -3.94 -29.96
N LYS A 373 -5.41 -2.89 -30.67
CA LYS A 373 -4.70 -2.38 -31.85
C LYS A 373 -3.81 -1.20 -31.47
N PRO A 374 -2.64 -1.04 -32.12
CA PRO A 374 -1.83 0.17 -31.99
C PRO A 374 -2.50 1.36 -32.71
N ASP A 375 -2.05 2.56 -32.38
CA ASP A 375 -2.35 3.82 -33.08
C ASP A 375 -3.85 4.13 -33.23
N VAL A 376 -4.66 3.72 -32.25
CA VAL A 376 -6.11 3.92 -32.29
C VAL A 376 -6.44 5.38 -31.98
N ARG A 377 -6.94 6.07 -33.01
CA ARG A 377 -7.42 7.46 -32.89
C ARG A 377 -8.74 7.53 -32.13
N VAL A 378 -8.91 8.63 -31.42
CA VAL A 378 -10.09 8.94 -30.61
C VAL A 378 -10.83 10.11 -31.21
N TYR A 379 -12.15 10.00 -31.33
CA TYR A 379 -13.01 10.96 -32.02
C TYR A 379 -14.12 11.47 -31.10
N VAL A 380 -14.66 12.65 -31.41
CA VAL A 380 -15.78 13.23 -30.65
C VAL A 380 -17.13 12.64 -31.05
N ASP A 381 -17.23 12.00 -32.21
CA ASP A 381 -18.43 11.35 -32.73
C ASP A 381 -18.12 10.14 -33.63
N ALA A 382 -19.17 9.35 -33.92
CA ALA A 382 -19.08 8.17 -34.78
C ALA A 382 -18.77 8.48 -36.26
N ALA A 383 -19.06 9.70 -36.73
CA ALA A 383 -18.77 10.12 -38.09
C ALA A 383 -17.31 10.55 -38.29
N LYS A 384 -16.49 10.50 -37.22
CA LYS A 384 -15.08 10.91 -37.21
C LYS A 384 -14.90 12.37 -37.64
N THR A 385 -15.84 13.27 -37.30
CA THR A 385 -15.75 14.67 -37.75
C THR A 385 -14.52 15.39 -37.23
N ARG A 386 -14.06 15.02 -36.02
CA ARG A 386 -12.91 15.61 -35.34
C ARG A 386 -12.29 14.65 -34.34
N GLU A 387 -10.96 14.68 -34.24
CA GLU A 387 -10.23 13.98 -33.19
C GLU A 387 -10.45 14.64 -31.82
N ALA A 388 -10.59 13.80 -30.79
CA ALA A 388 -10.89 14.22 -29.43
C ALA A 388 -9.64 14.65 -28.64
N CYS A 389 -8.46 14.15 -29.02
CA CYS A 389 -7.16 14.50 -28.44
C CYS A 389 -6.23 15.12 -29.51
N ALA A 390 -4.98 15.44 -29.16
CA ALA A 390 -4.02 15.93 -30.16
C ALA A 390 -3.70 14.84 -31.20
N ALA A 391 -3.29 15.24 -32.41
CA ALA A 391 -3.15 14.33 -33.56
C ALA A 391 -2.13 13.19 -33.39
N ALA A 392 -1.24 13.28 -32.39
CA ALA A 392 -0.27 12.24 -32.04
C ALA A 392 -0.71 11.38 -30.83
N ASP A 393 -1.80 11.75 -30.15
CA ASP A 393 -2.28 11.10 -28.93
C ASP A 393 -3.23 9.95 -29.29
N THR A 394 -2.64 8.77 -29.50
CA THR A 394 -3.39 7.55 -29.81
C THR A 394 -3.51 6.64 -28.61
N LEU A 395 -4.59 5.85 -28.57
CA LEU A 395 -4.76 4.81 -27.55
C LEU A 395 -3.75 3.69 -27.75
N LEU A 396 -3.06 3.35 -26.67
CA LEU A 396 -2.12 2.24 -26.63
C LEU A 396 -2.84 0.89 -26.45
N PRO A 397 -2.32 -0.21 -27.04
CA PRO A 397 -2.78 -1.54 -26.73
C PRO A 397 -2.71 -1.83 -25.23
N GLY A 398 -3.75 -2.43 -24.67
CA GLY A 398 -3.92 -2.69 -23.24
C GLY A 398 -4.70 -1.59 -22.49
N THR A 399 -5.14 -0.52 -23.15
CA THR A 399 -5.96 0.54 -22.52
C THR A 399 -7.39 0.06 -22.28
N PRO A 400 -7.85 -0.12 -21.02
CA PRO A 400 -9.19 -0.59 -20.72
C PRO A 400 -10.28 0.43 -21.04
N VAL A 401 -11.45 -0.07 -21.42
CA VAL A 401 -12.60 0.78 -21.74
C VAL A 401 -13.89 0.24 -21.12
N ARG A 402 -14.86 1.14 -20.94
CA ARG A 402 -16.27 0.78 -20.81
C ARG A 402 -16.99 1.18 -22.09
N GLU A 403 -17.45 0.19 -22.85
CA GLU A 403 -18.31 0.44 -24.00
C GLU A 403 -19.68 0.95 -23.52
N VAL A 404 -20.14 2.05 -24.11
CA VAL A 404 -21.42 2.70 -23.81
C VAL A 404 -22.47 2.33 -24.86
N ARG A 405 -22.11 2.46 -26.14
CA ARG A 405 -22.94 2.04 -27.28
C ARG A 405 -22.11 1.89 -28.55
N ARG A 406 -22.74 1.39 -29.62
CA ARG A 406 -22.17 1.30 -30.97
C ARG A 406 -23.00 2.07 -31.98
N ASP A 407 -22.32 2.59 -33.00
CA ASP A 407 -22.92 3.15 -34.20
C ASP A 407 -22.08 2.74 -35.41
N GLY A 408 -22.63 1.85 -36.24
CA GLY A 408 -21.91 1.23 -37.35
C GLY A 408 -20.60 0.56 -36.91
N GLY A 409 -19.49 0.99 -37.51
CA GLY A 409 -18.14 0.49 -37.21
C GLY A 409 -17.49 1.12 -35.97
N MET A 410 -18.17 2.03 -35.27
CA MET A 410 -17.63 2.80 -34.16
C MET A 410 -18.26 2.40 -32.82
N ALA A 411 -17.49 2.52 -31.75
CA ALA A 411 -17.92 2.32 -30.38
C ALA A 411 -17.71 3.61 -29.58
N GLU A 412 -18.75 4.05 -28.88
CA GLU A 412 -18.65 5.08 -27.85
C GLU A 412 -18.14 4.43 -26.57
N VAL A 413 -17.05 4.96 -26.02
CA VAL A 413 -16.35 4.39 -24.88
C VAL A 413 -16.00 5.44 -23.84
N ALA A 414 -16.06 5.06 -22.56
CA ALA A 414 -15.31 5.74 -21.52
C ALA A 414 -13.96 5.03 -21.34
N ILE A 415 -12.87 5.79 -21.38
CA ILE A 415 -11.50 5.26 -21.32
C ILE A 415 -10.97 5.30 -19.90
N LEU A 416 -10.43 4.17 -19.44
CA LEU A 416 -9.67 4.08 -18.21
C LEU A 416 -8.19 4.26 -18.53
N ASP A 417 -7.61 5.41 -18.21
CA ASP A 417 -6.19 5.67 -18.40
C ASP A 417 -5.33 4.97 -17.32
N ALA A 418 -5.31 3.64 -17.35
CA ALA A 418 -4.59 2.82 -16.39
C ALA A 418 -3.06 2.94 -16.47
N ARG A 419 -2.54 3.63 -17.50
CA ARG A 419 -1.11 3.84 -17.72
C ARG A 419 -0.68 5.30 -17.56
N TRP A 420 -1.62 6.19 -17.23
CA TRP A 420 -1.38 7.62 -17.04
C TRP A 420 -0.80 8.29 -18.30
N HIS A 421 -1.23 7.84 -19.47
CA HIS A 421 -0.80 8.37 -20.76
C HIS A 421 -1.17 9.86 -20.93
N TRP A 422 -2.31 10.27 -20.38
CA TRP A 422 -2.79 11.66 -20.36
C TRP A 422 -2.73 12.30 -18.98
N ALA A 423 -1.84 11.82 -18.10
CA ALA A 423 -1.53 12.54 -16.87
C ALA A 423 -0.64 13.76 -17.16
N PRO A 424 -0.73 14.84 -16.35
CA PRO A 424 0.09 16.03 -16.54
C PRO A 424 1.59 15.72 -16.69
N PRO A 425 2.31 16.41 -17.59
CA PRO A 425 1.88 17.58 -18.36
C PRO A 425 1.07 17.27 -19.63
N ALA A 426 0.93 16.00 -20.01
CA ALA A 426 0.02 15.60 -21.08
C ALA A 426 -1.44 15.81 -20.63
N SER A 427 -2.37 15.91 -21.57
CA SER A 427 -3.80 15.95 -21.26
C SER A 427 -4.65 15.63 -22.47
N CYS A 428 -5.80 14.99 -22.23
CA CYS A 428 -6.89 14.95 -23.18
C CYS A 428 -8.22 15.15 -22.44
N PRO A 429 -8.77 16.39 -22.44
CA PRO A 429 -9.98 16.70 -21.69
C PRO A 429 -11.19 15.83 -22.06
N ALA A 430 -11.29 15.42 -23.33
CA ALA A 430 -12.38 14.56 -23.80
C ALA A 430 -12.34 13.16 -23.16
N VAL A 431 -11.13 12.61 -22.96
CA VAL A 431 -10.93 11.34 -22.25
C VAL A 431 -11.19 11.47 -20.76
N GLN A 432 -10.76 12.59 -20.15
CA GLN A 432 -10.84 12.83 -18.71
C GLN A 432 -12.25 13.14 -18.20
N SER A 433 -13.12 13.71 -19.04
CA SER A 433 -14.41 14.26 -18.62
C SER A 433 -15.65 13.75 -19.38
N GLY A 434 -15.50 12.71 -20.20
CA GLY A 434 -16.65 12.14 -20.92
C GLY A 434 -16.34 10.88 -21.71
N THR A 435 -17.13 10.63 -22.73
CA THR A 435 -16.97 9.51 -23.66
C THR A 435 -16.36 9.98 -24.97
N VAL A 436 -15.67 9.06 -25.64
CA VAL A 436 -15.12 9.28 -26.99
C VAL A 436 -15.47 8.12 -27.89
N TRP A 437 -15.27 8.29 -29.19
CA TRP A 437 -15.54 7.28 -30.20
C TRP A 437 -14.25 6.69 -30.77
N ILE A 438 -14.22 5.37 -30.90
CA ILE A 438 -13.10 4.62 -31.51
C ILE A 438 -13.64 3.56 -32.47
N ASP A 439 -12.79 3.07 -33.37
CA ASP A 439 -13.16 1.93 -34.21
C ASP A 439 -13.45 0.69 -33.35
N ALA A 440 -14.68 0.16 -33.44
CA ALA A 440 -15.13 -0.96 -32.61
C ALA A 440 -14.28 -2.23 -32.80
N SER A 441 -13.65 -2.36 -33.98
CA SER A 441 -12.71 -3.45 -34.28
C SER A 441 -11.39 -3.38 -33.50
N ALA A 442 -11.13 -2.29 -32.79
CA ALA A 442 -9.97 -2.16 -31.90
C ALA A 442 -10.20 -2.77 -30.51
N LEU A 443 -11.44 -3.15 -30.19
CA LEU A 443 -11.82 -3.65 -28.87
C LEU A 443 -11.81 -5.18 -28.79
N SER A 444 -11.30 -5.69 -27.68
CA SER A 444 -11.35 -7.12 -27.35
C SER A 444 -11.32 -7.35 -25.84
N THR A 445 -11.89 -8.47 -25.41
CA THR A 445 -11.71 -9.02 -24.05
C THR A 445 -10.56 -10.02 -23.98
N ASN A 446 -10.08 -10.53 -25.13
CA ASN A 446 -8.97 -11.48 -25.22
C ASN A 446 -7.62 -10.74 -25.14
N TYR A 447 -7.29 -10.27 -23.94
CA TYR A 447 -6.00 -9.65 -23.61
C TYR A 447 -5.69 -9.83 -22.11
N PRO A 448 -4.47 -10.21 -21.72
CA PRO A 448 -3.36 -10.61 -22.59
C PRO A 448 -3.72 -11.85 -23.41
N GLN A 449 -3.17 -11.98 -24.61
CA GLN A 449 -3.37 -13.19 -25.43
C GLN A 449 -2.75 -14.39 -24.70
N GLN A 450 -3.38 -15.56 -24.82
CA GLN A 450 -2.89 -16.81 -24.23
C GLN A 450 -1.57 -17.27 -24.84
#